data_AF-A0A947NZU1-F1
#
_entry.id   AF-A0A947NZU1-F1
#
_cell.length_a   1.000
_cell.length_b   1.000
_cell.length_c   1.000
_cell.angle_alpha   90.00
_cell.angle_beta   90.00
_cell.angle_gamma   90.00
#
_symmetry.space_group_name_H-M   'P 1'
#
loop_
_entity.id
_entity.type
_entity.pdbx_description
1 polymer ?
#
loop_
_entity_poly.entity_id
_entity_poly.type
_entity_poly.pdbx_seq_one_letter_code
_entity_poly.pdbx_strand_id
1 'polypeptide(L)'
;MRVLIVKLGAIGDVIRTTSLLKGLREKYPEAAIDWLTAKTASEVLTSNPFIDRSYIWEERGELGSYDLVIGLEDDFEACQLVSRINSGKILGAFVQGGEIAYTPSAWFDMSAISKFGLEAANELKQQNRKTFQQHMAELLATFL
;
A
#
# COMPACT_ATOMS: atom_id res chain seq x y z
N MET A 1 -1.61 -16.11 8.64
CA MET A 1 -1.79 -14.65 8.56
C MET A 1 -2.26 -14.29 7.15
N ARG A 2 -3.21 -13.36 6.97
CA ARG A 2 -3.61 -12.84 5.66
C ARG A 2 -3.28 -11.37 5.53
N VAL A 3 -2.59 -11.01 4.45
CA VAL A 3 -2.21 -9.64 4.10
C VAL A 3 -2.94 -9.23 2.84
N LEU A 4 -3.52 -8.04 2.81
CA LEU A 4 -3.97 -7.40 1.58
C LEU A 4 -3.09 -6.19 1.27
N ILE A 5 -2.59 -6.09 0.05
CA ILE A 5 -1.97 -4.88 -0.48
C ILE A 5 -2.98 -4.19 -1.40
N VAL A 6 -3.22 -2.90 -1.20
CA VAL A 6 -4.07 -2.09 -2.08
C VAL A 6 -3.18 -1.10 -2.83
N LYS A 7 -3.01 -1.33 -4.13
CA LYS A 7 -2.23 -0.47 -5.04
C LYS A 7 -2.87 -0.48 -6.43
N LEU A 8 -3.58 0.59 -6.76
CA LEU A 8 -4.35 0.85 -7.98
C LEU A 8 -3.62 1.74 -9.00
N GLY A 9 -2.43 2.24 -8.67
CA GLY A 9 -1.68 3.20 -9.50
C GLY A 9 -1.33 2.70 -10.91
N ALA A 10 -0.68 3.56 -11.69
CA ALA A 10 -0.19 3.20 -13.01
C ALA A 10 0.72 1.96 -12.98
N ILE A 11 0.77 1.21 -14.09
CA ILE A 11 1.51 -0.05 -14.21
C ILE A 11 2.94 0.04 -13.65
N GLY A 12 3.68 1.10 -13.99
CA GLY A 12 5.06 1.29 -13.51
C GLY A 12 5.16 1.46 -11.99
N ASP A 13 4.16 2.08 -11.36
CA ASP A 13 4.10 2.23 -9.92
C ASP A 13 3.73 0.91 -9.23
N VAL A 14 2.81 0.14 -9.82
CA VAL A 14 2.47 -1.21 -9.36
C VAL A 14 3.70 -2.13 -9.42
N ILE A 15 4.41 -2.18 -10.54
CA ILE A 15 5.66 -2.97 -10.68
C ILE A 15 6.67 -2.56 -9.61
N ARG A 16 6.92 -1.25 -9.45
CA ARG A 16 7.88 -0.76 -8.46
C ARG A 16 7.48 -1.15 -7.03
N THR A 17 6.19 -1.13 -6.74
CA THR A 17 5.62 -1.51 -5.44
C THR A 17 5.82 -3.00 -5.14
N THR A 18 5.90 -3.88 -6.15
CA THR A 18 6.20 -5.32 -5.91
C THR A 18 7.51 -5.58 -5.17
N SER A 19 8.44 -4.61 -5.15
CA SER A 19 9.69 -4.68 -4.38
C SER A 19 9.47 -4.92 -2.87
N LEU A 20 8.30 -4.59 -2.32
CA LEU A 20 7.96 -4.84 -0.92
C LEU A 20 7.64 -6.30 -0.60
N LEU A 21 7.29 -7.11 -1.62
CA LEU A 21 6.82 -8.49 -1.44
C LEU A 21 7.89 -9.39 -0.81
N LYS A 22 9.15 -9.22 -1.20
CA LYS A 22 10.27 -9.99 -0.63
C LYS A 22 10.39 -9.73 0.87
N GLY A 23 10.35 -8.46 1.29
CA GLY A 23 10.42 -8.09 2.71
C GLY A 23 9.20 -8.58 3.50
N LEU A 24 8.00 -8.55 2.91
CA LEU A 24 6.82 -9.15 3.53
C LEU A 24 6.96 -10.66 3.74
N ARG A 25 7.51 -11.38 2.75
CA ARG A 25 7.73 -12.83 2.83
C ARG A 25 8.80 -13.20 3.83
N GLU A 26 9.87 -12.44 3.92
CA GLU A 26 10.90 -12.64 4.94
C GLU A 26 10.34 -12.38 6.35
N LYS A 27 9.52 -11.34 6.52
CA LYS A 27 8.89 -11.00 7.80
C LYS A 27 7.78 -11.98 8.19
N TYR A 28 7.03 -12.47 7.21
CA TYR A 28 5.89 -13.35 7.40
C TYR A 28 5.92 -14.52 6.38
N PRO A 29 6.76 -15.54 6.61
CA PRO A 29 7.00 -16.62 5.63
C PRO A 29 5.75 -17.35 5.17
N GLU A 30 4.78 -17.56 6.07
CA GLU A 30 3.55 -18.31 5.83
C GLU A 30 2.31 -17.43 5.62
N ALA A 31 2.47 -16.12 5.42
CA ALA A 31 1.32 -15.25 5.19
C ALA A 31 0.69 -15.53 3.81
N ALA A 32 -0.63 -15.56 3.70
CA ALA A 32 -1.26 -15.41 2.39
C ALA A 32 -1.25 -13.91 2.02
N ILE A 33 -0.69 -13.54 0.87
CA ILE A 33 -0.60 -12.18 0.38
C ILE A 33 -1.53 -12.02 -0.82
N ASP A 34 -2.61 -11.30 -0.59
CA ASP A 34 -3.55 -10.87 -1.62
C ASP A 34 -3.17 -9.45 -2.09
N TRP A 35 -3.49 -9.12 -3.34
CA TRP A 35 -3.25 -7.79 -3.92
C TRP A 35 -4.49 -7.29 -4.65
N LEU A 36 -4.93 -6.07 -4.37
CA LEU A 36 -5.96 -5.35 -5.13
C LEU A 36 -5.32 -4.28 -6.02
N THR A 37 -5.56 -4.34 -7.32
CA THR A 37 -4.99 -3.41 -8.31
C THR A 37 -6.03 -2.91 -9.32
N ALA A 38 -5.69 -1.90 -10.11
CA ALA A 38 -6.49 -1.51 -11.26
C ALA A 38 -6.40 -2.57 -12.37
N LYS A 39 -7.47 -2.77 -13.13
CA LYS A 39 -7.51 -3.73 -14.25
C LYS A 39 -6.38 -3.53 -15.26
N THR A 40 -5.96 -2.28 -15.49
CA THR A 40 -4.86 -1.95 -16.40
C THR A 40 -3.49 -2.42 -15.91
N ALA A 41 -3.33 -2.67 -14.61
CA ALA A 41 -2.09 -3.11 -13.98
C ALA A 41 -2.17 -4.52 -13.39
N SER A 42 -3.23 -5.29 -13.67
CA SER A 42 -3.36 -6.66 -13.16
C SER A 42 -2.38 -7.61 -13.83
N GLU A 43 -2.15 -7.45 -15.13
CA GLU A 43 -1.34 -8.38 -15.92
C GLU A 43 0.11 -8.47 -15.41
N VAL A 44 0.66 -7.36 -14.90
CA VAL A 44 2.04 -7.32 -14.36
C VAL A 44 2.21 -8.01 -13.01
N LEU A 45 1.11 -8.37 -12.36
CA LEU A 45 1.12 -9.16 -11.12
C LEU A 45 0.99 -10.66 -11.41
N THR A 46 0.59 -11.04 -12.62
CA THR A 46 0.47 -12.44 -13.05
C THR A 46 1.80 -13.16 -12.86
N SER A 47 1.75 -14.37 -12.29
CA SER A 47 2.92 -15.22 -12.03
C SER A 47 3.96 -14.66 -11.05
N ASN A 48 3.63 -13.61 -10.27
CA ASN A 48 4.50 -13.18 -9.18
C ASN A 48 4.47 -14.26 -8.07
N PRO A 49 5.61 -14.90 -7.73
CA PRO A 49 5.64 -16.04 -6.80
C PRO A 49 5.33 -15.68 -5.35
N PHE A 50 5.25 -14.39 -5.03
CA PHE A 50 4.96 -13.90 -3.67
C PHE A 50 3.51 -13.49 -3.47
N ILE A 51 2.69 -13.46 -4.53
CA ILE A 51 1.28 -13.10 -4.50
C ILE A 51 0.46 -14.39 -4.61
N ASP A 52 -0.41 -14.64 -3.63
CA ASP A 52 -1.29 -15.81 -3.62
C ASP A 52 -2.57 -15.56 -4.44
N ARG A 53 -3.12 -14.35 -4.35
CA ARG A 53 -4.28 -13.94 -5.14
C ARG A 53 -4.21 -12.46 -5.53
N SER A 54 -4.48 -12.16 -6.79
CA SER A 54 -4.69 -10.80 -7.26
C SER A 54 -6.17 -10.57 -7.57
N TYR A 55 -6.67 -9.40 -7.20
CA TYR A 55 -7.99 -8.89 -7.50
C TYR A 55 -7.87 -7.63 -8.34
N ILE A 56 -8.79 -7.41 -9.26
CA ILE A 56 -9.00 -6.10 -9.88
C ILE A 56 -9.97 -5.26 -9.04
N TRP A 57 -9.91 -3.94 -9.17
CA TRP A 57 -10.74 -3.00 -8.42
C TRP A 57 -12.24 -3.32 -8.49
N GLU A 58 -12.70 -3.82 -9.62
CA GLU A 58 -14.08 -4.24 -9.86
C GLU A 58 -14.49 -5.43 -8.97
N GLU A 59 -13.53 -6.26 -8.54
CA GLU A 59 -13.72 -7.43 -7.67
C GLU A 59 -13.57 -7.09 -6.18
N ARG A 60 -13.42 -5.81 -5.80
CA ARG A 60 -13.23 -5.40 -4.39
C ARG A 60 -14.32 -5.86 -3.43
N GLY A 61 -15.50 -6.21 -3.94
CA GLY A 61 -16.59 -6.82 -3.15
C GLY A 61 -16.32 -8.27 -2.71
N GLU A 62 -15.33 -8.93 -3.31
CA GLU A 62 -14.91 -10.31 -2.97
C GLU A 62 -13.84 -10.35 -1.87
N LEU A 63 -13.36 -9.20 -1.42
CA LEU A 63 -12.34 -9.11 -0.38
C LEU A 63 -12.84 -9.68 0.94
N GLY A 64 -12.02 -10.51 1.56
CA GLY A 64 -12.32 -11.14 2.84
C GLY A 64 -11.91 -10.29 4.03
N SER A 65 -11.72 -10.97 5.17
CA SER A 65 -11.06 -10.39 6.35
C SER A 65 -9.56 -10.62 6.29
N TYR A 66 -8.78 -9.66 6.80
CA TYR A 66 -7.33 -9.66 6.74
C TYR A 66 -6.71 -9.38 8.11
N ASP A 67 -5.57 -9.98 8.42
CA ASP A 67 -4.84 -9.62 9.64
C ASP A 67 -4.13 -8.27 9.47
N LEU A 68 -3.70 -7.97 8.23
CA LEU A 68 -3.03 -6.73 7.85
C LEU A 68 -3.53 -6.24 6.48
N VAL A 69 -3.90 -4.97 6.39
CA VAL A 69 -4.15 -4.26 5.13
C VAL A 69 -3.08 -3.19 4.93
N ILE A 70 -2.47 -3.14 3.75
CA ILE A 70 -1.43 -2.18 3.37
C ILE A 70 -2.00 -1.29 2.26
N GLY A 71 -2.46 -0.09 2.60
CA GLY A 71 -2.99 0.90 1.66
C GLY A 71 -1.89 1.79 1.09
N LEU A 72 -1.59 1.66 -0.20
CA LEU A 72 -0.51 2.38 -0.90
C LEU A 72 -1.03 3.32 -1.99
N GLU A 73 -2.27 3.79 -1.82
CA GLU A 73 -2.94 4.76 -2.69
C GLU A 73 -3.27 6.03 -1.94
N ASP A 74 -3.28 7.15 -2.65
CA ASP A 74 -3.64 8.47 -2.14
C ASP A 74 -5.01 8.95 -2.66
N ASP A 75 -5.73 8.10 -3.39
CA ASP A 75 -7.12 8.29 -3.78
C ASP A 75 -8.10 8.03 -2.61
N PHE A 76 -9.14 8.86 -2.53
CA PHE A 76 -10.10 8.81 -1.43
C PHE A 76 -10.97 7.53 -1.44
N GLU A 77 -11.42 7.05 -2.60
CA GLU A 77 -12.24 5.82 -2.68
C GLU A 77 -11.42 4.60 -2.24
N ALA A 78 -10.16 4.53 -2.66
CA ALA A 78 -9.22 3.50 -2.22
C ALA A 78 -8.99 3.56 -0.70
N CYS A 79 -8.73 4.74 -0.14
CA CYS A 79 -8.54 4.92 1.29
C CYS A 79 -9.81 4.57 2.08
N GLN A 80 -11.00 4.92 1.55
CA GLN A 80 -12.28 4.53 2.15
C GLN A 80 -12.47 3.02 2.18
N LEU A 81 -12.13 2.32 1.08
CA LEU A 81 -12.17 0.86 1.05
C LEU A 81 -11.25 0.29 2.14
N VAL A 82 -9.98 0.69 2.17
CA VAL A 82 -8.98 0.23 3.15
C VAL A 82 -9.52 0.36 4.59
N SER A 83 -10.20 1.47 4.89
CA SER A 83 -10.75 1.75 6.22
C SER A 83 -11.94 0.86 6.61
N ARG A 84 -12.66 0.33 5.62
CA ARG A 84 -13.88 -0.49 5.83
C ARG A 84 -13.60 -1.98 5.82
N ILE A 85 -12.45 -2.41 5.30
CA ILE A 85 -12.08 -3.82 5.30
C ILE A 85 -11.94 -4.30 6.74
N ASN A 86 -12.64 -5.39 7.08
CA ASN A 86 -12.49 -6.04 8.36
C ASN A 86 -11.05 -6.51 8.54
N SER A 87 -10.28 -5.76 9.33
CA SER A 87 -8.86 -6.01 9.48
C SER A 87 -8.36 -5.84 10.90
N GLY A 88 -7.37 -6.65 11.28
CA GLY A 88 -6.69 -6.51 12.57
C GLY A 88 -5.80 -5.27 12.62
N LYS A 89 -5.25 -4.86 11.47
CA LYS A 89 -4.32 -3.75 11.37
C LYS A 89 -4.30 -3.12 9.98
N ILE A 90 -4.08 -1.81 9.94
CA ILE A 90 -3.87 -1.05 8.71
C ILE A 90 -2.47 -0.41 8.74
N LEU A 91 -1.78 -0.49 7.61
CA LEU A 91 -0.52 0.20 7.30
C LEU A 91 -0.71 1.06 6.05
N GLY A 92 -0.18 2.27 6.06
CA GLY A 92 -0.28 3.19 4.95
C GLY A 92 -1.50 4.10 5.04
N ALA A 93 -2.16 4.41 3.93
CA ALA A 93 -3.21 5.41 3.84
C ALA A 93 -4.62 4.84 4.02
N PHE A 94 -5.46 5.57 4.75
CA PHE A 94 -6.83 5.23 5.10
C PHE A 94 -7.63 6.51 5.40
N VAL A 95 -8.94 6.39 5.63
CA VAL A 95 -9.83 7.48 6.02
C VAL A 95 -10.11 7.42 7.51
N GLN A 96 -9.90 8.54 8.20
CA GLN A 96 -10.21 8.74 9.60
C GLN A 96 -10.88 10.10 9.79
N GLY A 97 -12.03 10.13 10.47
CA GLY A 97 -12.75 11.38 10.70
C GLY A 97 -13.26 12.07 9.43
N GLY A 98 -13.35 11.36 8.30
CA GLY A 98 -13.77 11.91 7.00
C GLY A 98 -12.62 12.42 6.13
N GLU A 99 -11.38 12.40 6.62
CA GLU A 99 -10.19 12.83 5.89
C GLU A 99 -9.22 11.67 5.67
N ILE A 100 -8.33 11.79 4.68
CA ILE A 100 -7.25 10.81 4.49
C ILE A 100 -6.20 11.02 5.58
N ALA A 101 -5.91 9.96 6.33
CA ALA A 101 -4.79 9.84 7.24
C ALA A 101 -3.85 8.75 6.74
N TYR A 102 -2.64 8.70 7.29
CA TYR A 102 -1.71 7.62 6.98
C TYR A 102 -0.82 7.26 8.15
N THR A 103 -0.32 6.03 8.14
CA THR A 103 0.70 5.58 9.08
C THR A 103 1.97 6.43 8.94
N PRO A 104 2.56 6.95 10.03
CA PRO A 104 3.77 7.77 9.97
C PRO A 104 4.86 7.15 9.08
N SER A 105 5.27 7.89 8.05
CA SER A 105 6.24 7.43 7.05
C SER A 105 6.74 8.61 6.23
N ALA A 106 8.06 8.66 6.03
CA ALA A 106 8.68 9.66 5.17
C ALA A 106 8.13 9.62 3.72
N TRP A 107 7.66 8.46 3.25
CA TRP A 107 7.07 8.35 1.91
C TRP A 107 5.75 9.09 1.79
N PHE A 108 4.86 8.96 2.77
CA PHE A 108 3.58 9.68 2.80
C PHE A 108 3.74 11.15 3.21
N ASP A 109 4.76 11.47 4.01
CA ASP A 109 5.14 12.87 4.27
C ASP A 109 5.53 13.61 2.97
N MET A 110 5.97 12.85 1.96
CA MET A 110 6.28 13.32 0.61
C MET A 110 5.15 13.06 -0.41
N SER A 111 3.94 12.65 -0.04
CA SER A 111 2.88 12.37 -1.04
C SER A 111 1.93 13.56 -1.25
N ALA A 112 0.97 13.42 -2.17
CA ALA A 112 -0.07 14.42 -2.39
C ALA A 112 -0.99 14.59 -1.16
N ILE A 113 -1.15 13.54 -0.36
CA ILE A 113 -1.96 13.53 0.87
C ILE A 113 -1.18 13.96 2.11
N SER A 114 0.03 14.50 1.96
CA SER A 114 0.90 14.84 3.09
C SER A 114 0.21 15.74 4.12
N LYS A 115 0.28 15.36 5.40
CA LYS A 115 -0.21 16.15 6.53
C LYS A 115 0.51 17.49 6.71
N PHE A 116 1.66 17.67 6.05
CA PHE A 116 2.43 18.93 6.06
C PHE A 116 2.00 19.89 4.94
N GLY A 117 1.07 19.49 4.09
CA GLY A 117 0.67 20.24 2.90
C GLY A 117 1.60 20.01 1.70
N LEU A 118 1.11 20.36 0.52
CA LEU A 118 1.76 20.04 -0.75
C LEU A 118 3.11 20.76 -0.95
N GLU A 119 3.24 21.99 -0.47
CA GLU A 119 4.47 22.79 -0.60
C GLU A 119 5.62 22.12 0.17
N ALA A 120 5.43 21.86 1.47
CA ALA A 120 6.42 21.17 2.30
C ALA A 120 6.71 19.75 1.78
N ALA A 121 5.70 19.01 1.31
CA ALA A 121 5.89 17.69 0.71
C ALA A 121 6.82 17.74 -0.52
N ASN A 122 6.70 18.78 -1.35
CA ASN A 122 7.55 18.96 -2.52
C ASN A 122 9.00 19.32 -2.14
N GLU A 123 9.21 20.10 -1.09
CA GLU A 123 10.55 20.35 -0.55
C GLU A 123 11.19 19.07 -0.01
N LEU A 124 10.45 18.27 0.75
CA LEU A 124 10.90 16.98 1.26
C LEU A 124 11.29 16.04 0.10
N LYS A 125 10.51 15.99 -0.99
CA LYS A 125 10.85 15.22 -2.20
C LYS A 125 12.21 15.63 -2.78
N GLN A 126 12.51 16.92 -2.86
CA GLN A 126 13.78 17.43 -3.41
C GLN A 126 14.97 17.09 -2.50
N GLN A 127 14.74 17.08 -1.19
CA GLN A 127 15.74 16.74 -0.19
C GLN A 127 15.93 15.23 -0.02
N ASN A 128 15.01 14.40 -0.52
CA ASN A 128 15.07 12.95 -0.40
C ASN A 128 16.39 12.40 -0.96
N ARG A 129 16.98 11.46 -0.21
CA ARG A 129 18.18 10.69 -0.61
C ARG A 129 17.94 9.18 -0.57
N LYS A 130 16.74 8.75 -0.17
CA LYS A 130 16.37 7.34 -0.09
C LYS A 130 15.69 6.86 -1.36
N THR A 131 15.94 5.62 -1.73
CA THR A 131 15.23 4.94 -2.82
C THR A 131 13.80 4.63 -2.40
N PHE A 132 12.94 4.36 -3.37
CA PHE A 132 11.58 3.89 -3.11
C PHE A 132 11.58 2.61 -2.26
N GLN A 133 12.50 1.68 -2.54
CA GLN A 133 12.62 0.41 -1.80
C GLN A 133 13.00 0.63 -0.35
N GLN A 134 13.88 1.60 -0.05
CA GLN A 134 14.21 1.97 1.33
C GLN A 134 12.99 2.51 2.06
N HIS A 135 12.21 3.37 1.41
CA HIS A 135 10.94 3.87 1.96
C HIS A 135 9.92 2.76 2.23
N MET A 136 9.79 1.79 1.31
CA MET A 136 8.91 0.63 1.51
C MET A 136 9.39 -0.25 2.68
N ALA A 137 10.70 -0.49 2.77
CA ALA A 137 11.26 -1.26 3.88
C ALA A 137 11.03 -0.56 5.24
N GLU A 138 11.19 0.75 5.31
CA GLU A 138 10.92 1.55 6.51
C GLU A 138 9.43 1.53 6.89
N LEU A 139 8.52 1.65 5.92
CA LEU A 139 7.08 1.54 6.15
C LEU A 139 6.72 0.16 6.76
N LEU A 140 7.31 -0.92 6.26
CA LEU A 140 7.11 -2.26 6.82
C LEU A 140 7.73 -2.44 8.22
N ALA A 141 8.73 -1.61 8.56
CA ALA A 141 9.43 -1.64 9.84
C ALA A 141 8.71 -0.85 10.96
N THR A 142 7.69 -0.04 10.65
CA THR A 142 6.92 0.80 11.61
C THR A 142 6.20 0.01 12.73
N PHE A 143 6.39 -1.31 12.81
CA PHE A 143 5.82 -2.19 13.82
C PHE A 143 6.83 -3.11 14.51
N LEU A 144 8.10 -2.71 14.53
CA LEU A 144 9.09 -3.16 15.52
C LEU A 144 8.92 -2.34 16.81
#